data_AF-F2QZ96-F1
#
_entry.id   AF-F2QZ96-F1
#
_cell.length_a   1.000
_cell.length_b   1.000
_cell.length_c   1.000
_cell.angle_alpha   90.00
_cell.angle_beta   90.00
_cell.angle_gamma   90.00
#
_symmetry.space_group_name_H-M   'P 1'
#
loop_
_entity.id
_entity.type
_entity.pdbx_description
1 polymer ?
#
loop_
_entity_poly.entity_id
_entity_poly.type
_entity_poly.pdbx_seq_one_letter_code
_entity_poly.pdbx_strand_id
1 'polypeptide(L)'
;MSRYESSKKRQKMDDSSKFEISSIEQMSQSLPQKLRVPDTNCLIIKKNANVKKTLDRLLQILIGGDDSIVLTAQNENIQKMFTILEIIKQKALQNENNSDTIIGDSNVTLEFVEYHQYNKLDYLRVLKPSRAPSTEYKSVDDDASRRSEIMNNPLTKQDKELLEVEKPISVPILTVYLRFARSGASISQDQGLIMNGWSFQKSK
;
A
#
# COMPACT_ATOMS: atom_id res chain seq x y z
N MET A 1 16.98 -2.60 54.38
CA MET A 1 16.95 -3.08 52.98
C MET A 1 15.55 -2.79 52.42
N SER A 2 15.33 -1.58 51.91
CA SER A 2 15.39 -1.18 50.49
C SER A 2 14.08 -1.46 49.74
N ARG A 3 13.37 -0.36 49.45
CA ARG A 3 12.15 -0.24 48.64
C ARG A 3 12.43 -0.61 47.19
N TYR A 4 11.47 -1.20 46.49
CA TYR A 4 11.26 -0.99 45.06
C TYR A 4 9.77 -1.15 44.72
N GLU A 5 9.10 0.00 44.56
CA GLU A 5 7.87 0.12 43.79
C GLU A 5 8.23 0.05 42.30
N SER A 6 7.49 -0.73 41.51
CA SER A 6 7.58 -0.71 40.05
C SER A 6 6.22 -0.39 39.46
N SER A 7 6.11 0.85 39.00
CA SER A 7 4.97 1.48 38.37
C SER A 7 4.63 0.81 37.04
N LYS A 8 3.46 0.15 36.96
CA LYS A 8 2.84 -0.28 35.71
C LYS A 8 2.29 0.95 34.95
N LYS A 9 3.11 1.55 34.09
CA LYS A 9 2.66 2.45 33.02
C LYS A 9 2.07 1.59 31.88
N ARG A 10 0.75 1.36 31.89
CA ARG A 10 0.06 0.85 30.70
C ARG A 10 -0.03 1.99 29.68
N GLN A 11 0.72 1.85 28.59
CA GLN A 11 0.56 2.59 27.34
C GLN A 11 -0.92 2.60 26.95
N LYS A 12 -1.52 3.80 26.90
CA LYS A 12 -2.69 4.07 26.05
C LYS A 12 -2.23 3.86 24.62
N MET A 13 -2.63 2.75 23.99
CA MET A 13 -2.55 2.62 22.55
C MET A 13 -3.53 3.61 21.95
N ASP A 14 -3.02 4.47 21.08
CA ASP A 14 -3.78 5.43 20.27
C ASP A 14 -4.91 4.72 19.50
N ASP A 15 -6.15 5.06 19.81
CA ASP A 15 -7.34 4.60 19.08
C ASP A 15 -7.40 5.14 17.63
N SER A 16 -6.51 6.07 17.25
CA SER A 16 -6.35 6.52 15.86
C SER A 16 -5.84 5.40 14.94
N SER A 17 -5.00 4.51 15.46
CA SER A 17 -4.44 3.38 14.70
C SER A 17 -5.49 2.30 14.35
N LYS A 18 -6.54 2.17 15.17
CA LYS A 18 -7.64 1.23 14.90
C LYS A 18 -8.58 1.72 13.79
N PHE A 19 -8.76 3.03 13.66
CA PHE A 19 -9.56 3.64 12.59
C PHE A 19 -8.88 3.55 11.21
N GLU A 20 -7.55 3.62 11.16
CA GLU A 20 -6.80 3.42 9.91
C GLU A 20 -6.89 1.97 9.41
N ILE A 21 -6.88 0.98 10.31
CA ILE A 21 -6.89 -0.44 9.93
C ILE A 21 -8.28 -0.87 9.43
N SER A 22 -9.37 -0.41 10.06
CA SER A 22 -10.74 -0.78 9.65
C SER A 22 -11.14 -0.18 8.29
N SER A 23 -10.66 1.03 7.98
CA SER A 23 -10.92 1.69 6.70
C SER A 23 -10.18 1.01 5.53
N ILE A 24 -8.98 0.47 5.76
CA ILE A 24 -8.18 -0.21 4.74
C ILE A 24 -8.74 -1.59 4.36
N GLU A 25 -9.30 -2.34 5.33
CA GLU A 25 -9.91 -3.64 5.04
C GLU A 25 -11.23 -3.50 4.27
N GLN A 26 -12.08 -2.53 4.62
CA GLN A 26 -13.29 -2.23 3.83
C GLN A 26 -12.97 -1.67 2.43
N MET A 27 -11.88 -0.90 2.27
CA MET A 27 -11.49 -0.35 0.96
C MET A 27 -10.77 -1.37 0.05
N SER A 28 -10.17 -2.42 0.60
CA SER A 28 -9.65 -3.54 -0.20
C SER A 28 -10.76 -4.34 -0.90
N GLN A 29 -11.98 -4.31 -0.35
CA GLN A 29 -13.17 -4.87 -0.98
C GLN A 29 -13.81 -3.92 -2.00
N SER A 30 -13.45 -2.62 -1.97
CA SER A 30 -13.91 -1.59 -2.90
C SER A 30 -12.82 -1.13 -3.87
N LEU A 31 -11.86 -2.01 -4.22
CA LEU A 31 -11.02 -1.77 -5.40
C LEU A 31 -11.95 -1.51 -6.59
N PRO A 32 -11.86 -0.33 -7.25
CA PRO A 32 -12.78 0.01 -8.32
C PRO A 32 -12.81 -1.12 -9.35
N GLN A 33 -14.00 -1.56 -9.78
CA GLN A 33 -14.16 -2.66 -10.76
C GLN A 33 -13.28 -2.48 -12.02
N LYS A 34 -12.89 -1.24 -12.34
CA LYS A 34 -11.91 -0.86 -13.37
C LYS A 34 -10.47 -1.38 -13.18
N LEU A 35 -10.16 -2.00 -12.04
CA LEU A 35 -8.87 -2.62 -11.73
C LEU A 35 -8.90 -4.15 -11.76
N ARG A 36 -10.07 -4.76 -12.01
CA ARG A 36 -10.15 -6.22 -12.11
C ARG A 36 -9.56 -6.66 -13.45
N VAL A 37 -8.37 -7.24 -13.38
CA VAL A 37 -7.92 -8.22 -14.38
C VAL A 37 -8.74 -9.50 -14.11
N PRO A 38 -9.50 -10.03 -15.08
CA PRO A 38 -10.26 -11.26 -14.90
C PRO A 38 -9.35 -12.44 -14.53
N ASP A 39 -9.84 -13.30 -13.64
CA ASP A 39 -9.31 -14.65 -13.37
C ASP A 39 -7.84 -14.75 -12.90
N THR A 40 -7.30 -13.71 -12.27
CA THR A 40 -5.91 -13.71 -11.79
C THR A 40 -5.78 -13.66 -10.28
N ASN A 41 -4.77 -14.35 -9.74
CA ASN A 41 -4.41 -14.27 -8.33
C ASN A 41 -3.88 -12.86 -7.99
N CYS A 42 -4.73 -12.06 -7.35
CA CYS A 42 -4.40 -10.72 -6.86
C CYS A 42 -3.82 -10.78 -5.44
N LEU A 43 -2.65 -10.18 -5.26
CA LEU A 43 -1.96 -10.11 -3.98
C LEU A 43 -1.67 -8.66 -3.60
N ILE A 44 -2.18 -8.26 -2.43
CA ILE A 44 -2.01 -6.91 -1.88
C ILE A 44 -0.81 -6.87 -0.95
N ILE A 45 0.15 -5.99 -1.23
CA ILE A 45 1.37 -5.81 -0.42
C ILE A 45 1.09 -4.79 0.70
N LYS A 46 1.12 -5.27 1.95
CA LYS A 46 0.92 -4.47 3.15
C LYS A 46 2.24 -4.08 3.83
N LYS A 47 2.22 -3.04 4.67
CA LYS A 47 3.37 -2.52 5.44
C LYS A 47 4.11 -3.57 6.25
N ASN A 48 3.38 -4.50 6.85
CA ASN A 48 3.95 -5.56 7.68
C ASN A 48 4.00 -6.92 6.97
N ALA A 49 3.79 -6.95 5.64
CA ALA A 49 3.92 -8.19 4.87
C ALA A 49 5.37 -8.69 4.94
N ASN A 50 5.52 -9.98 5.29
CA ASN A 50 6.80 -10.66 5.28
C ASN A 50 7.16 -10.99 3.83
N VAL A 51 8.29 -10.44 3.37
CA VAL A 51 8.75 -10.57 1.97
C VAL A 51 8.95 -12.04 1.58
N LYS A 52 9.61 -12.84 2.44
CA LYS A 52 9.85 -14.26 2.17
C LYS A 52 8.53 -15.03 1.99
N LYS A 53 7.60 -14.92 2.94
CA LYS A 53 6.28 -15.58 2.84
C LYS A 53 5.50 -15.14 1.60
N THR A 54 5.63 -13.87 1.21
CA THR A 54 4.95 -13.33 0.03
C THR A 54 5.56 -13.90 -1.25
N LEU A 55 6.88 -13.99 -1.33
CA LEU A 55 7.59 -14.63 -2.44
C LEU A 55 7.23 -16.11 -2.54
N ASP A 56 7.28 -16.85 -1.43
CA ASP A 56 6.95 -18.28 -1.41
C ASP A 56 5.53 -18.54 -1.94
N ARG A 57 4.56 -17.72 -1.52
CA ARG A 57 3.17 -17.78 -2.03
C ARG A 57 3.07 -17.49 -3.53
N LEU A 58 3.78 -16.48 -4.02
CA LEU A 58 3.75 -16.10 -5.44
C LEU A 58 4.42 -17.17 -6.30
N LEU A 59 5.51 -17.75 -5.83
CA LEU A 59 6.17 -18.85 -6.52
C LEU A 59 5.28 -20.10 -6.53
N GLN A 60 4.59 -20.42 -5.44
CA GLN A 60 3.62 -21.53 -5.41
C GLN A 60 2.49 -21.36 -6.43
N ILE A 61 1.99 -20.14 -6.63
CA ILE A 61 1.00 -19.83 -7.67
C ILE A 61 1.56 -20.15 -9.06
N LEU A 62 2.77 -19.66 -9.36
CA LEU A 62 3.43 -19.91 -10.65
C LEU A 62 3.74 -21.40 -10.90
N ILE A 63 4.14 -22.12 -9.85
CA ILE A 63 4.36 -23.56 -9.87
C ILE A 63 3.04 -24.31 -10.10
N GLY A 64 1.94 -23.82 -9.52
CA GLY A 64 0.61 -24.39 -9.65
C GLY A 64 0.01 -24.36 -11.05
N GLY A 65 0.69 -23.71 -12.01
CA GLY A 65 0.29 -23.63 -13.41
C GLY A 65 -0.27 -22.28 -13.84
N ASP A 66 -0.42 -21.33 -12.90
CA ASP A 66 -0.85 -19.98 -13.24
C ASP A 66 0.32 -19.18 -13.81
N ASP A 67 0.22 -18.78 -15.08
CA ASP A 67 1.27 -18.02 -15.74
C ASP A 67 1.15 -16.50 -15.53
N SER A 68 0.31 -16.07 -14.59
CA SER A 68 0.04 -14.65 -14.37
C SER A 68 -0.26 -14.31 -12.91
N ILE A 69 0.22 -13.13 -12.50
CA ILE A 69 0.06 -12.60 -11.13
C ILE A 69 -0.30 -11.12 -11.18
N VAL A 70 -1.12 -10.69 -10.21
CA VAL A 70 -1.44 -9.27 -10.00
C VAL A 70 -0.93 -8.85 -8.63
N LEU A 71 -0.10 -7.81 -8.58
CA LEU A 71 0.39 -7.21 -7.35
C LEU A 71 -0.19 -5.80 -7.21
N THR A 72 -0.67 -5.46 -6.02
CA THR A 72 -1.15 -4.09 -5.71
C THR A 72 -0.52 -3.58 -4.43
N ALA A 73 -0.07 -2.34 -4.43
CA ALA A 73 0.49 -1.67 -3.25
C ALA A 73 0.14 -0.18 -3.21
N GLN A 74 0.20 0.40 -2.01
CA GLN A 74 -0.12 1.80 -1.77
C GLN A 74 1.00 2.50 -0.99
N ASN A 75 1.23 3.79 -1.26
CA ASN A 75 2.20 4.62 -0.54
C ASN A 75 3.58 3.95 -0.42
N GLU A 76 4.14 3.93 0.81
CA GLU A 76 5.42 3.32 1.17
C GLU A 76 5.51 1.82 0.85
N ASN A 77 4.38 1.12 0.70
CA ASN A 77 4.38 -0.31 0.37
C ASN A 77 4.78 -0.58 -1.08
N ILE A 78 4.71 0.43 -1.95
CA ILE A 78 5.09 0.34 -3.36
C ILE A 78 6.56 -0.06 -3.48
N GLN A 79 7.44 0.49 -2.64
CA GLN A 79 8.86 0.14 -2.65
C GLN A 79 9.07 -1.35 -2.36
N LYS A 80 8.39 -1.88 -1.34
CA LYS A 80 8.45 -3.31 -1.01
C LYS A 80 7.90 -4.18 -2.14
N MET A 81 6.82 -3.75 -2.79
CA MET A 81 6.26 -4.44 -3.95
C MET A 81 7.27 -4.52 -5.09
N PHE A 82 8.00 -3.43 -5.39
CA PHE A 82 9.08 -3.46 -6.38
C PHE A 82 10.18 -4.47 -6.02
N THR A 83 10.61 -4.51 -4.76
CA THR A 83 11.59 -5.52 -4.32
C THR A 83 11.09 -6.95 -4.58
N ILE A 84 9.84 -7.24 -4.23
CA ILE A 84 9.23 -8.56 -4.48
C ILE A 84 9.14 -8.86 -5.97
N LEU A 85 8.67 -7.89 -6.76
CA LEU A 85 8.50 -8.00 -8.21
C LEU A 85 9.83 -8.34 -8.91
N GLU A 86 10.91 -7.64 -8.59
CA GLU A 86 12.21 -7.88 -9.21
C GLU A 86 12.79 -9.25 -8.83
N ILE A 87 12.63 -9.68 -7.57
CA ILE A 87 13.07 -11.03 -7.15
C ILE A 87 12.31 -12.12 -7.92
N ILE A 88 10.99 -11.96 -8.12
CA ILE A 88 10.19 -12.93 -8.87
C ILE A 88 10.61 -13.01 -10.32
N LYS A 89 10.80 -11.86 -11.00
CA LYS A 89 11.28 -11.84 -12.39
C LYS A 89 12.62 -12.55 -12.53
N GLN A 90 13.54 -12.30 -11.61
CA GLN A 90 14.85 -12.95 -11.60
C GLN A 90 14.71 -14.46 -11.40
N LYS A 91 13.95 -14.90 -10.40
CA LYS A 91 13.74 -16.34 -10.13
C LYS A 91 13.00 -17.05 -11.27
N ALA A 92 12.05 -16.39 -11.91
CA ALA A 92 11.28 -16.95 -13.01
C ALA A 92 12.13 -17.17 -14.28
N LEU A 93 13.12 -16.30 -14.54
CA LEU A 93 13.98 -16.38 -15.72
C LEU A 93 15.33 -17.09 -15.46
N GLN A 94 15.60 -17.53 -14.24
CA GLN A 94 16.81 -18.31 -13.92
C GLN A 94 16.68 -19.73 -14.48
N ASN A 95 17.00 -19.92 -15.77
CA ASN A 95 16.76 -21.19 -16.45
C ASN A 95 17.99 -21.98 -16.94
N GLU A 96 19.24 -21.52 -16.83
CA GLU A 96 20.34 -22.28 -17.48
C GLU A 96 21.61 -22.56 -16.69
N ASN A 97 21.88 -21.95 -15.53
CA ASN A 97 23.20 -22.12 -14.87
C ASN A 97 23.18 -22.60 -13.42
N ASN A 98 22.01 -22.81 -12.82
CA ASN A 98 21.91 -23.40 -11.48
C ASN A 98 20.65 -24.26 -11.42
N SER A 99 20.82 -25.55 -11.65
CA SER A 99 19.83 -26.59 -11.33
C SER A 99 19.67 -26.68 -9.82
N ASP A 100 18.95 -25.71 -9.23
CA ASP A 100 18.19 -25.84 -7.98
C ASP A 100 17.68 -24.46 -7.54
N THR A 101 16.52 -24.04 -8.05
CA THR A 101 15.75 -23.01 -7.34
C THR A 101 15.08 -23.68 -6.15
N ILE A 102 15.78 -23.73 -5.01
CA ILE A 102 15.25 -24.31 -3.77
C ILE A 102 14.11 -23.42 -3.27
N ILE A 103 12.87 -23.90 -3.40
CA ILE A 103 11.68 -23.29 -2.79
C ILE A 103 11.18 -24.27 -1.72
N GLY A 104 11.63 -24.09 -0.48
CA GLY A 104 11.41 -25.08 0.59
C GLY A 104 12.32 -26.30 0.43
N ASP A 105 11.79 -27.51 0.57
CA ASP A 105 12.52 -28.80 0.46
C ASP A 105 12.34 -29.48 -0.91
N SER A 106 11.85 -28.75 -1.93
CA SER A 106 11.54 -29.33 -3.24
C SER A 106 12.20 -28.52 -4.36
N ASN A 107 12.93 -29.22 -5.23
CA ASN A 107 13.50 -28.66 -6.45
C ASN A 107 12.39 -28.54 -7.49
N VAL A 108 11.90 -27.32 -7.70
CA VAL A 108 10.88 -27.02 -8.72
C VAL A 108 11.45 -26.04 -9.71
N THR A 109 11.46 -26.44 -10.98
CA THR A 109 11.97 -25.63 -12.09
C THR A 109 10.83 -24.80 -12.69
N LEU A 110 11.02 -23.48 -12.75
CA LEU A 110 10.10 -22.58 -13.44
C LEU A 110 10.59 -22.38 -14.88
N GLU A 111 9.94 -23.02 -15.85
CA GLU A 111 10.35 -22.99 -17.26
C GLU A 111 9.86 -21.74 -18.01
N PHE A 112 10.00 -20.55 -17.41
CA PHE A 112 9.64 -19.29 -18.09
C PHE A 112 10.79 -18.75 -18.94
N VAL A 113 10.45 -18.26 -20.13
CA VAL A 113 11.41 -17.75 -21.12
C VAL A 113 11.28 -16.26 -21.35
N GLU A 114 10.08 -15.70 -21.20
CA GLU A 114 9.83 -14.26 -21.29
C GLU A 114 8.72 -13.83 -20.34
N TYR A 115 8.62 -12.53 -20.07
CA TYR A 115 7.50 -11.95 -19.35
C TYR A 115 7.04 -10.62 -19.95
N HIS A 116 5.75 -10.36 -19.81
CA HIS A 116 5.09 -9.10 -20.11
C HIS A 116 4.60 -8.49 -18.79
N GLN A 117 4.99 -7.24 -18.55
CA GLN A 117 4.56 -6.47 -17.39
C GLN A 117 3.67 -5.32 -17.83
N TYR A 118 2.57 -5.12 -17.12
CA TYR A 118 1.66 -4.00 -17.28
C TYR A 118 1.56 -3.26 -15.95
N ASN A 119 1.79 -1.96 -15.96
CA ASN A 119 1.72 -1.14 -14.76
C ASN A 119 0.57 -0.13 -14.87
N LYS A 120 -0.12 0.10 -13.75
CA LYS A 120 -1.14 1.13 -13.64
C LYS A 120 -1.02 1.86 -12.31
N LEU A 121 -0.87 3.18 -12.39
CA LEU A 121 -0.79 4.07 -11.24
C LEU A 121 -2.11 4.82 -11.11
N ASP A 122 -2.82 4.58 -10.02
CA ASP A 122 -4.06 5.28 -9.66
C ASP A 122 -3.86 6.09 -8.37
N TYR A 123 -4.83 6.95 -8.04
CA TYR A 123 -4.79 7.76 -6.83
C TYR A 123 -6.12 7.71 -6.10
N LEU A 124 -6.09 7.43 -4.79
CA LEU A 124 -7.22 7.65 -3.90
C LEU A 124 -7.15 9.06 -3.34
N ARG A 125 -8.26 9.80 -3.43
CA ARG A 125 -8.39 11.11 -2.76
C ARG A 125 -9.01 10.89 -1.39
N VAL A 126 -8.25 11.19 -0.34
CA VAL A 126 -8.69 11.09 1.05
C VAL A 126 -8.82 12.50 1.61
N LEU A 127 -10.01 12.85 2.08
CA LEU A 127 -10.21 14.07 2.86
C LEU A 127 -9.66 13.83 4.27
N LYS A 128 -8.81 14.73 4.74
CA LYS A 128 -8.26 14.63 6.09
C LYS A 128 -9.42 14.88 7.07
N PRO A 129 -9.68 13.98 8.03
CA PRO A 129 -10.74 14.25 9.00
C PRO A 129 -10.39 15.52 9.78
N SER A 130 -11.29 16.51 9.73
CA SER A 130 -11.23 17.69 10.58
C SER A 130 -11.01 17.25 12.03
N ARG A 131 -9.95 17.75 12.66
CA ARG A 131 -9.75 17.51 14.10
C ARG A 131 -10.89 18.20 14.81
N ALA A 132 -11.78 17.43 15.44
CA ALA A 132 -12.79 18.00 16.30
C ALA A 132 -12.09 18.91 17.34
N PRO A 133 -12.55 20.16 17.53
CA PRO A 133 -11.95 21.05 18.52
C PRO A 133 -12.08 20.38 19.89
N SER A 134 -10.94 20.12 20.53
CA SER A 134 -10.92 19.62 21.90
C SER A 134 -11.47 20.72 22.81
N THR A 135 -12.71 20.57 23.26
CA THR A 135 -13.35 21.47 24.21
C THR A 135 -12.72 21.30 25.60
N GLU A 136 -11.50 21.81 25.79
CA GLU A 136 -10.99 22.09 27.14
C GLU A 136 -11.65 23.38 27.63
N TYR A 137 -12.80 23.23 28.29
CA TYR A 137 -13.35 24.27 29.15
C TYR A 137 -12.39 24.50 30.32
N LYS A 138 -11.49 25.48 30.20
CA LYS A 138 -10.86 26.10 31.36
C LYS A 138 -11.85 27.08 31.94
N SER A 139 -12.34 26.77 33.14
CA SER A 139 -13.10 27.66 33.99
C SER A 139 -12.31 28.96 34.21
N VAL A 140 -12.97 30.08 33.91
CA VAL A 140 -12.49 31.45 34.11
C VAL A 140 -12.70 31.78 35.59
N ASP A 141 -11.62 32.08 36.30
CA ASP A 141 -11.68 32.88 37.52
C ASP A 141 -11.48 34.35 37.14
N ASP A 142 -12.36 35.17 37.69
CA ASP A 142 -12.44 36.63 37.56
C ASP A 142 -11.16 37.33 38.02
N ASP A 143 -10.65 38.30 37.23
CA ASP A 143 -10.33 39.63 37.77
C ASP A 143 -10.14 40.70 36.67
N ALA A 144 -10.45 41.93 37.04
CA ALA A 144 -10.63 43.13 36.24
C ALA A 144 -9.38 43.66 35.51
N SER A 145 -9.55 44.23 34.32
CA SER A 145 -9.26 45.66 34.03
C SER A 145 -9.17 46.01 32.53
N ARG A 146 -9.82 47.13 32.20
CA ARG A 146 -9.76 47.96 30.99
C ARG A 146 -8.41 47.98 30.25
N ARG A 147 -8.46 47.84 28.92
CA ARG A 147 -7.91 48.84 27.96
C ARG A 147 -8.42 48.56 26.54
N SER A 148 -9.10 49.56 25.99
CA SER A 148 -9.43 49.69 24.58
C SER A 148 -8.16 50.02 23.80
N GLU A 149 -7.59 49.04 23.11
CA GLU A 149 -6.60 49.26 22.06
C GLU A 149 -7.18 48.77 20.74
N ILE A 150 -7.11 49.64 19.74
CA ILE A 150 -7.42 49.37 18.34
C ILE A 150 -6.41 48.30 17.88
N MET A 151 -6.79 47.03 18.02
CA MET A 151 -6.01 45.93 17.49
C MET A 151 -6.53 45.63 16.09
N ASN A 152 -5.63 45.74 15.10
CA ASN A 152 -5.69 44.94 13.89
C ASN A 152 -5.88 43.49 14.34
N ASN A 153 -7.12 43.01 14.45
CA ASN A 153 -7.42 41.70 15.01
C ASN A 153 -6.78 40.67 14.08
N PRO A 154 -5.65 40.03 14.45
CA PRO A 154 -5.16 38.95 13.64
C PRO A 154 -6.23 37.86 13.71
N LEU A 155 -6.68 37.37 12.55
CA LEU A 155 -7.68 36.29 12.44
C LEU A 155 -7.51 35.30 13.59
N THR A 156 -8.58 35.12 14.36
CA THR A 156 -8.54 34.23 15.51
C THR A 156 -8.21 32.81 15.03
N LYS A 157 -7.69 31.95 15.91
CA LYS A 157 -7.41 30.56 15.53
C LYS A 157 -8.67 29.88 14.95
N GLN A 158 -9.85 30.21 15.46
CA GLN A 158 -11.13 29.74 14.95
C GLN A 158 -11.42 30.24 13.52
N ASP A 159 -11.15 31.51 13.22
CA ASP A 159 -11.34 32.04 11.86
C ASP A 159 -10.35 31.41 10.86
N LYS A 160 -9.12 31.12 11.29
CA LYS A 160 -8.14 30.40 10.45
C LYS A 160 -8.56 28.95 10.20
N GLU A 161 -9.13 28.28 11.19
CA GLU A 161 -9.63 26.91 11.10
C GLU A 161 -10.89 26.82 10.22
N LEU A 162 -11.76 27.84 10.25
CA LEU A 162 -12.91 27.99 9.34
C LEU A 162 -12.51 28.30 7.89
N LEU A 163 -11.34 28.94 7.69
CA LEU A 163 -10.77 29.25 6.37
C LEU A 163 -9.81 28.17 5.85
N GLU A 164 -9.51 27.14 6.65
CA GLU A 164 -8.70 26.00 6.20
C GLU A 164 -9.51 25.18 5.21
N VAL A 165 -9.29 25.46 3.92
CA VAL A 165 -9.77 24.59 2.84
C VAL A 165 -9.13 23.21 3.04
N GLU A 166 -9.95 22.22 3.41
CA GLU A 166 -9.52 20.83 3.51
C GLU A 166 -9.00 20.37 2.15
N LYS A 167 -7.66 20.34 2.01
CA LYS A 167 -7.03 19.86 0.79
C LYS A 167 -7.08 18.33 0.79
N PRO A 168 -7.68 17.69 -0.23
CA PRO A 168 -7.67 16.24 -0.34
C PRO A 168 -6.22 15.76 -0.51
N ILE A 169 -5.85 14.75 0.27
CA ILE A 169 -4.57 14.06 0.16
C ILE A 169 -4.73 12.98 -0.92
N SER A 170 -3.81 12.96 -1.89
CA SER A 170 -3.78 11.93 -2.92
C SER A 170 -2.84 10.80 -2.50
N VAL A 171 -3.39 9.59 -2.38
CA VAL A 171 -2.68 8.37 -2.01
C VAL A 171 -2.43 7.54 -3.27
N PRO A 172 -1.17 7.37 -3.72
CA PRO A 172 -0.85 6.55 -4.89
C PRO A 172 -1.12 5.07 -4.63
N ILE A 173 -1.71 4.41 -5.63
CA ILE A 173 -1.87 2.97 -5.73
C ILE A 173 -1.18 2.51 -7.00
N LEU A 174 -0.18 1.64 -6.87
CA LEU A 174 0.42 0.97 -8.02
C LEU A 174 -0.12 -0.45 -8.12
N THR A 175 -0.67 -0.77 -9.29
CA THR A 175 -1.06 -2.13 -9.67
C THR A 175 -0.12 -2.61 -10.77
N VAL A 176 0.43 -3.81 -10.60
CA VAL A 176 1.31 -4.47 -11.56
C VAL A 176 0.69 -5.80 -11.94
N TYR A 177 0.45 -5.99 -13.22
CA TYR A 177 0.07 -7.27 -13.80
C TYR A 177 1.28 -7.86 -14.51
N LEU A 178 1.67 -9.07 -14.13
CA LEU A 178 2.81 -9.77 -14.70
C LEU A 178 2.33 -11.07 -15.31
N ARG A 179 2.65 -11.28 -16.57
CA ARG A 179 2.34 -12.49 -17.33
C ARG A 179 3.63 -13.12 -17.84
N PHE A 180 3.81 -14.39 -17.59
CA PHE A 180 4.96 -15.15 -18.03
C PHE A 180 4.61 -16.01 -19.24
N ALA A 181 5.60 -16.31 -20.07
CA ALA A 181 5.50 -17.31 -21.12
C ALA A 181 6.40 -18.49 -20.77
N ARG A 182 5.86 -19.70 -20.87
CA ARG A 182 6.63 -20.94 -20.75
C ARG A 182 7.35 -21.27 -22.05
N SER A 183 8.35 -22.14 -21.97
CA SER A 183 9.03 -22.66 -23.15
C SER A 183 8.02 -23.21 -24.17
N GLY A 184 8.13 -22.75 -25.43
CA GLY A 184 7.21 -23.13 -26.52
C GLY A 184 5.89 -22.35 -26.58
N ALA A 185 5.59 -21.50 -25.60
CA ALA A 185 4.47 -20.57 -25.64
C ALA A 185 4.94 -19.16 -25.96
N SER A 186 4.16 -18.42 -26.75
CA SER A 186 4.36 -16.99 -26.97
C SER A 186 3.24 -16.20 -26.31
N ILE A 187 3.58 -15.13 -25.58
CA ILE A 187 2.57 -14.22 -25.05
C ILE A 187 2.44 -13.01 -25.96
N SER A 188 1.21 -12.75 -26.43
CA SER A 188 0.93 -11.53 -27.18
C SER A 188 0.78 -10.33 -26.24
N GLN A 189 1.07 -9.15 -26.76
CA GLN A 189 0.77 -7.90 -26.08
C GLN A 189 -0.74 -7.71 -25.97
N ASP A 190 -1.23 -7.34 -24.77
CA ASP A 190 -2.64 -7.12 -24.49
C ASP A 190 -3.01 -5.66 -24.80
N GLN A 191 -3.66 -5.45 -25.93
CA GLN A 191 -4.11 -4.14 -26.37
C GLN A 191 -5.25 -3.59 -25.49
N GLY A 192 -6.07 -4.46 -24.89
CA GLY A 192 -7.16 -4.05 -24.00
C GLY A 192 -6.62 -3.37 -22.74
N LEU A 193 -5.55 -3.90 -22.14
CA LEU A 193 -4.89 -3.25 -21.00
C LEU A 193 -4.30 -1.89 -21.39
N ILE A 194 -3.64 -1.80 -22.54
CA ILE A 194 -3.02 -0.55 -23.00
C ILE A 194 -4.07 0.53 -23.25
N MET A 195 -5.16 0.19 -23.93
CA MET A 195 -6.29 1.10 -24.15
C MET A 195 -6.93 1.55 -22.82
N ASN A 196 -6.85 0.74 -21.77
CA ASN A 196 -7.33 1.07 -20.43
C ASN A 196 -6.30 1.84 -19.56
N GLY A 197 -5.25 2.38 -20.18
CA GLY A 197 -4.27 3.26 -19.55
C GLY A 197 -3.14 2.53 -18.82
N TRP A 198 -2.94 1.24 -19.08
CA TRP A 198 -1.79 0.51 -18.53
C TRP A 198 -0.54 0.77 -19.36
N SER A 199 0.61 0.95 -18.71
CA SER A 199 1.91 1.02 -19.37
C SER A 199 2.52 -0.37 -19.53
N PHE A 200 3.00 -0.68 -20.72
CA PHE A 200 3.56 -1.98 -21.07
C PHE A 200 5.08 -1.99 -21.00
N GLN A 201 5.64 -3.08 -20.46
CA GLN A 201 7.07 -3.35 -20.43
C GLN A 201 7.31 -4.83 -20.78
N LYS A 202 8.19 -5.08 -21.75
CA LYS A 202 8.61 -6.43 -22.16
C LYS A 202 9.93 -6.81 -21.49
N SER A 203 10.11 -8.09 -21.14
CA SER A 203 11.43 -8.65 -20.83
C SER A 203 12.36 -8.52 -22.04
N LYS A 204 13.63 -8.20 -21.80
CA LYS A 204 14.64 -8.15 -22.86
C LYS A 204 15.05 -9.54 -23.28
#